data_AF-A0A835TC67-F1
#
_entry.id   AF-A0A835TC67-F1
#
_cell.length_a   1.000
_cell.length_b   1.000
_cell.length_c   1.000
_cell.angle_alpha   90.00
_cell.angle_beta   90.00
_cell.angle_gamma   90.00
#
_symmetry.space_group_name_H-M   'P 1'
#
loop_
_entity.id
_entity.type
_entity.pdbx_description
1 polymer ?
#
loop_
_entity_poly.entity_id
_entity_poly.type
_entity_poly.pdbx_seq_one_letter_code
_entity_poly.pdbx_strand_id
1 'polypeptide(L)'
;MIHSTNKKGGLVTELPAWQALKEHVNEIEKTHLRDLLHDEARCMGLIKECEGIYGDFTRQRVTQKTLELLFELAEQSNLRGKINAMFNGEHINSTEDRAVLHIATRAHRNQKIFVDGKDVVPDVWEVLDKIKAFSDKVRNGEWLGVTGKPLKNVVAIGIGGSFLGPLFVHTALRTEPVAMRCSRDRSLRFLANVDPIDVARALDGLDPEETLVVVVSKTFTTAETMLNARTVRSWLTSRLGPESVAKHMVAVSTNLKLVKEFGIDPENAFGFWDWVGGRYSVCSAVGLLPLSLQYGFDLMQEFLAGANNIDEHFKNQPYQDNLPVLMGLTSLWNVSFLGHGAKAILPYCQALSKLAPHIQQVDMESNGKGVDINGVRLPFETGEIDFGEPGTNGQHSFYQLIHQGRVVPCEFIGIVRSQQSVYLKGEVVSNHDELMCNFFAQADALAYGKTPEQLRSDNVPDYLIPHRVFTGNRPSMSIMLPSCTAYTVGQLLAIYEHRIAVQGFIWNINSFDQWGVELGKVLASKVRTVMNSARTRDRKILPQDGFNYSTTRMINKYLEGKTQVLYPEGHDSFPIDMLRSGN
;
A
#
# COMPACT_ATOMS: atom_id res chain seq x y z
N MET A 1 -15.58 -26.29 36.10
CA MET A 1 -14.78 -27.45 35.65
C MET A 1 -15.01 -27.57 34.15
N ILE A 2 -14.07 -27.35 33.23
CA ILE A 2 -12.60 -27.42 33.26
C ILE A 2 -12.10 -26.17 32.51
N HIS A 3 -11.36 -25.29 33.19
CA HIS A 3 -10.51 -24.33 32.48
C HIS A 3 -9.37 -25.15 31.86
N SER A 4 -9.49 -25.40 30.56
CA SER A 4 -8.35 -25.85 29.76
C SER A 4 -7.29 -24.77 29.87
N THR A 5 -6.24 -25.05 30.62
CA THR A 5 -4.97 -24.35 30.57
C THR A 5 -4.42 -24.52 29.17
N ASN A 6 -4.80 -23.62 28.26
CA ASN A 6 -4.17 -23.51 26.95
C ASN A 6 -2.68 -23.38 27.20
N LYS A 7 -1.91 -24.40 26.79
CA LYS A 7 -0.47 -24.32 26.67
C LYS A 7 -0.17 -23.02 25.93
N LYS A 8 0.51 -22.07 26.59
CA LYS A 8 1.15 -20.97 25.89
C LYS A 8 1.99 -21.62 24.79
N GLY A 9 1.60 -21.44 23.52
CA GLY A 9 2.43 -21.88 22.40
C GLY A 9 3.80 -21.23 22.58
N GLY A 10 4.87 -22.00 22.38
CA GLY A 10 6.22 -21.46 22.45
C GLY A 10 6.40 -20.31 21.46
N LEU A 11 7.29 -19.37 21.78
CA LEU A 11 7.62 -18.29 20.85
C LEU A 11 8.25 -18.87 19.59
N VAL A 12 8.09 -18.20 18.44
CA VAL A 12 8.77 -18.62 17.18
C VAL A 12 10.29 -18.76 17.36
N THR A 13 10.87 -17.97 18.25
CA THR A 13 12.29 -18.04 18.59
C THR A 13 12.71 -19.35 19.24
N GLU A 14 11.78 -20.11 19.81
CA GLU A 14 12.06 -21.41 20.46
C GLU A 14 12.06 -22.57 19.45
N LEU A 15 11.63 -22.34 18.21
CA LEU A 15 11.62 -23.37 17.17
C LEU A 15 13.04 -23.80 16.82
N PRO A 16 13.31 -25.11 16.65
CA PRO A 16 14.62 -25.61 16.22
C PRO A 16 15.14 -24.95 14.94
N ALA A 17 14.28 -24.75 13.93
CA ALA A 17 14.69 -24.09 12.68
C ALA A 17 15.10 -22.64 12.89
N TRP A 18 14.48 -21.92 13.83
CA TRP A 18 14.87 -20.55 14.17
C TRP A 18 16.27 -20.52 14.80
N GLN A 19 16.54 -21.41 15.75
CA GLN A 19 17.87 -21.51 16.37
C GLN A 19 18.94 -21.92 15.35
N ALA A 20 18.63 -22.86 14.47
CA ALA A 20 19.51 -23.27 13.39
C ALA A 20 19.83 -22.10 12.44
N LEU A 21 18.83 -21.30 12.05
CA LEU A 21 19.04 -20.09 11.23
C LEU A 21 19.93 -19.07 11.94
N LYS A 22 19.74 -18.87 13.26
CA LYS A 22 20.57 -17.97 14.06
C LYS A 22 22.03 -18.43 14.11
N GLU A 23 22.27 -19.72 14.27
CA GLU A 23 23.63 -20.30 14.23
C GLU A 23 24.24 -20.22 12.83
N HIS A 24 23.42 -20.43 11.80
CA HIS A 24 23.80 -20.42 10.38
C HIS A 24 24.29 -19.05 9.89
N VAL A 25 23.94 -17.95 10.56
CA VAL A 25 24.49 -16.61 10.29
C VAL A 25 26.03 -16.63 10.26
N ASN A 26 26.67 -17.37 11.18
CA ASN A 26 28.14 -17.47 11.24
C ASN A 26 28.76 -18.09 9.97
N GLU A 27 28.03 -18.97 9.28
CA GLU A 27 28.46 -19.52 7.99
C GLU A 27 28.26 -18.49 6.87
N ILE A 28 27.12 -17.78 6.88
CA ILE A 28 26.78 -16.78 5.88
C ILE A 28 27.67 -15.54 5.95
N GLU A 29 28.17 -15.17 7.13
CA GLU A 29 29.16 -14.09 7.31
C GLU A 29 30.48 -14.36 6.60
N LYS A 30 30.83 -15.62 6.37
CA LYS A 30 32.05 -16.03 5.64
C LYS A 30 31.86 -16.01 4.12
N THR A 31 30.64 -15.75 3.64
CA THR A 31 30.32 -15.72 2.21
C THR A 31 30.20 -14.28 1.71
N HIS A 32 30.43 -14.11 0.40
CA HIS A 32 30.17 -12.87 -0.31
C HIS A 32 29.34 -13.14 -1.55
N LEU A 33 28.37 -12.26 -1.86
CA LEU A 33 27.50 -12.41 -3.03
C LEU A 33 28.28 -12.59 -4.35
N ARG A 34 29.40 -11.87 -4.54
CA ARG A 34 30.32 -12.08 -5.67
C ARG A 34 30.71 -13.55 -5.90
N ASP A 35 30.93 -14.32 -4.83
CA ASP A 35 31.31 -15.73 -4.94
C ASP A 35 30.07 -16.60 -5.16
N LEU A 36 28.99 -16.32 -4.44
CA LEU A 36 27.72 -17.05 -4.56
C LEU A 36 27.06 -16.91 -5.95
N LEU A 37 27.33 -15.81 -6.67
CA LEU A 37 26.83 -15.57 -8.02
C LEU A 37 27.62 -16.33 -9.11
N HIS A 38 28.77 -16.93 -8.77
CA HIS A 38 29.49 -17.83 -9.69
C HIS A 38 28.94 -19.26 -9.69
N ASP A 39 28.10 -19.63 -8.72
CA ASP A 39 27.42 -20.92 -8.68
C ASP A 39 26.15 -20.87 -9.54
N GLU A 40 26.27 -21.33 -10.79
CA GLU A 40 25.16 -21.35 -11.74
C GLU A 40 23.99 -22.22 -11.27
N ALA A 41 24.24 -23.36 -10.61
CA ALA A 41 23.19 -24.26 -10.13
C ALA A 41 22.38 -23.60 -9.02
N ARG A 42 23.04 -22.92 -8.08
CA ARG A 42 22.38 -22.08 -7.07
C ARG A 42 21.56 -20.98 -7.74
N CYS A 43 22.13 -20.29 -8.73
CA CYS A 43 21.45 -19.18 -9.41
C CYS A 43 20.17 -19.65 -10.11
N MET A 44 20.24 -20.76 -10.86
CA MET A 44 19.07 -21.37 -11.50
C MET A 44 17.98 -21.75 -10.49
N GLY A 45 18.36 -22.29 -9.33
CA GLY A 45 17.40 -22.64 -8.27
C GLY A 45 16.69 -21.45 -7.62
N LEU A 46 17.30 -20.25 -7.69
CA LEU A 46 16.81 -19.00 -7.11
C LEU A 46 16.12 -18.08 -8.13
N ILE A 47 15.98 -18.51 -9.37
CA ILE A 47 15.20 -17.83 -10.41
C ILE A 47 13.86 -18.55 -10.54
N LYS A 48 12.77 -17.80 -10.53
CA LYS A 48 11.41 -18.33 -10.60
C LYS A 48 10.58 -17.55 -11.61
N GLU A 49 9.72 -18.26 -12.31
CA GLU A 49 8.74 -17.66 -13.21
C GLU A 49 7.32 -18.07 -12.81
N CYS A 50 6.40 -17.11 -12.87
CA CYS A 50 4.98 -17.31 -12.62
C CYS A 50 4.21 -16.42 -13.59
N GLU A 51 3.50 -17.01 -14.55
CA GLU A 51 2.50 -16.28 -15.36
C GLU A 51 3.08 -15.01 -16.02
N GLY A 52 4.30 -15.13 -16.55
CA GLY A 52 5.04 -14.04 -17.22
C GLY A 52 5.85 -13.13 -16.28
N ILE A 53 5.76 -13.33 -14.96
CA ILE A 53 6.58 -12.61 -13.96
C ILE A 53 7.87 -13.38 -13.73
N TYR A 54 8.99 -12.69 -13.88
CA TYR A 54 10.32 -13.23 -13.61
C TYR A 54 10.83 -12.72 -12.26
N GLY A 55 11.12 -13.62 -11.33
CA GLY A 55 11.67 -13.32 -10.00
C GLY A 55 13.08 -13.86 -9.85
N ASP A 56 14.02 -12.97 -9.55
CA ASP A 56 15.44 -13.28 -9.32
C ASP A 56 15.80 -12.98 -7.85
N PHE A 57 16.10 -14.05 -7.12
CA PHE A 57 16.52 -14.02 -5.71
C PHE A 57 18.02 -14.33 -5.55
N THR A 58 18.78 -14.40 -6.64
CA THR A 58 20.19 -14.84 -6.65
C THR A 58 21.11 -13.90 -5.87
N ARG A 59 20.74 -12.62 -5.77
CA ARG A 59 21.45 -11.57 -5.04
C ARG A 59 21.03 -11.45 -3.56
N GLN A 60 20.36 -12.47 -3.03
CA GLN A 60 20.15 -12.63 -1.58
C GLN A 60 21.32 -13.37 -0.95
N ARG A 61 21.68 -13.02 0.30
CA ARG A 61 22.74 -13.70 1.08
C ARG A 61 22.25 -15.05 1.62
N VAL A 62 21.92 -15.95 0.70
CA VAL A 62 21.36 -17.28 0.97
C VAL A 62 22.13 -18.34 0.18
N THR A 63 22.42 -19.45 0.85
CA THR A 63 22.90 -20.71 0.27
C THR A 63 21.76 -21.72 0.21
N GLN A 64 21.97 -22.87 -0.45
CA GLN A 64 21.00 -23.97 -0.47
C GLN A 64 20.57 -24.40 0.95
N LYS A 65 21.55 -24.59 1.86
CA LYS A 65 21.29 -24.86 3.28
C LYS A 65 20.46 -23.76 3.95
N THR A 66 20.65 -22.50 3.58
CA THR A 66 19.86 -21.39 4.13
C THR A 66 18.39 -21.52 3.73
N LEU A 67 18.13 -21.84 2.46
CA LEU A 67 16.76 -22.03 1.95
C LEU A 67 16.09 -23.22 2.62
N GLU A 68 16.80 -24.33 2.79
CA GLU A 68 16.30 -25.51 3.51
C GLU A 68 15.86 -25.15 4.93
N LEU A 69 16.71 -24.43 5.68
CA LEU A 69 16.37 -23.98 7.03
C LEU A 69 15.20 -22.98 7.05
N LEU A 70 15.08 -22.11 6.04
CA LEU A 70 13.94 -21.20 5.91
C LEU A 70 12.63 -21.95 5.61
N PHE A 71 12.67 -22.99 4.78
CA PHE A 71 11.52 -23.84 4.51
C PHE A 71 11.15 -24.67 5.75
N GLU A 72 12.13 -25.19 6.49
CA GLU A 72 11.89 -25.85 7.78
C GLU A 72 11.23 -24.90 8.79
N LEU A 73 11.66 -23.63 8.85
CA LEU A 73 11.01 -22.63 9.69
C LEU A 73 9.56 -22.38 9.24
N ALA A 74 9.30 -22.31 7.94
CA ALA A 74 7.95 -22.16 7.40
C ALA A 74 7.05 -23.36 7.80
N GLU A 75 7.57 -24.58 7.70
CA GLU A 75 6.85 -25.80 8.13
C GLU A 75 6.60 -25.81 9.63
N GLN A 76 7.63 -25.57 10.46
CA GLN A 76 7.51 -25.54 11.92
C GLN A 76 6.58 -24.42 12.41
N SER A 77 6.43 -23.34 11.63
CA SER A 77 5.51 -22.23 11.91
C SER A 77 4.07 -22.48 11.39
N ASN A 78 3.83 -23.66 10.78
CA ASN A 78 2.58 -24.06 10.15
C ASN A 78 2.10 -23.07 9.08
N LEU A 79 3.01 -22.61 8.22
CA LEU A 79 2.69 -21.60 7.20
C LEU A 79 1.58 -22.08 6.26
N ARG A 80 1.65 -23.30 5.72
CA ARG A 80 0.60 -23.86 4.85
C ARG A 80 -0.76 -23.90 5.55
N GLY A 81 -0.80 -24.29 6.82
CA GLY A 81 -2.04 -24.29 7.61
C GLY A 81 -2.63 -22.90 7.75
N LYS A 82 -1.81 -21.88 8.03
CA LYS A 82 -2.26 -20.47 8.13
C LYS A 82 -2.73 -19.90 6.79
N ILE A 83 -2.06 -20.24 5.70
CA ILE A 83 -2.52 -19.90 4.34
C ILE A 83 -3.89 -20.55 4.10
N ASN A 84 -4.04 -21.85 4.35
CA ASN A 84 -5.32 -22.54 4.18
C ASN A 84 -6.42 -21.94 5.05
N ALA A 85 -6.12 -21.59 6.30
CA ALA A 85 -7.07 -20.94 7.20
C ALA A 85 -7.56 -19.58 6.65
N MET A 86 -6.66 -18.77 6.09
CA MET A 86 -7.04 -17.53 5.39
C MET A 86 -7.98 -17.83 4.22
N PHE A 87 -7.63 -18.77 3.34
CA PHE A 87 -8.42 -19.09 2.15
C PHE A 87 -9.76 -19.78 2.46
N ASN A 88 -9.88 -20.42 3.62
CA ASN A 88 -11.10 -21.06 4.10
C ASN A 88 -12.01 -20.11 4.91
N GLY A 89 -11.63 -18.84 5.05
CA GLY A 89 -12.41 -17.84 5.77
C GLY A 89 -12.43 -18.05 7.28
N GLU A 90 -11.44 -18.73 7.84
CA GLU A 90 -11.30 -18.86 9.29
C GLU A 90 -11.00 -17.50 9.93
N HIS A 91 -11.39 -17.34 11.20
CA HIS A 91 -11.23 -16.08 11.94
C HIS A 91 -9.79 -15.90 12.43
N ILE A 92 -8.85 -15.76 11.49
CA ILE A 92 -7.42 -15.63 11.77
C ILE A 92 -7.04 -14.24 12.30
N ASN A 93 -7.88 -13.21 12.11
CA ASN A 93 -7.77 -11.96 12.85
C ASN A 93 -8.41 -12.14 14.23
N SER A 94 -7.69 -12.83 15.13
CA SER A 94 -8.23 -13.27 16.42
C SER A 94 -8.54 -12.13 17.39
N THR A 95 -7.85 -10.99 17.28
CA THR A 95 -8.06 -9.86 18.21
C THR A 95 -9.34 -9.09 17.91
N GLU A 96 -9.87 -9.21 16.69
CA GLU A 96 -11.15 -8.60 16.28
C GLU A 96 -12.22 -9.65 15.98
N ASP A 97 -11.90 -10.95 16.11
CA ASP A 97 -12.74 -12.10 15.74
C ASP A 97 -13.30 -11.99 14.32
N ARG A 98 -12.40 -11.90 13.33
CA ARG A 98 -12.77 -11.74 11.91
C ARG A 98 -12.02 -12.69 10.98
N ALA A 99 -12.71 -13.10 9.93
CA ALA A 99 -12.08 -13.62 8.73
C ALA A 99 -11.20 -12.56 8.03
N VAL A 100 -10.29 -13.02 7.17
CA VAL A 100 -9.41 -12.17 6.36
C VAL A 100 -9.47 -12.65 4.91
N LEU A 101 -10.25 -11.96 4.08
CA LEU A 101 -10.68 -12.51 2.80
C LEU A 101 -10.65 -11.53 1.64
N HIS A 102 -9.67 -10.62 1.62
CA HIS A 102 -9.47 -9.73 0.47
C HIS A 102 -9.39 -10.49 -0.88
N ILE A 103 -8.88 -11.73 -0.88
CA ILE A 103 -8.92 -12.66 -2.03
C ILE A 103 -10.33 -12.91 -2.61
N ALA A 104 -11.39 -12.87 -1.78
CA ALA A 104 -12.76 -13.08 -2.24
C ALA A 104 -13.26 -11.93 -3.11
N THR A 105 -12.73 -10.71 -2.93
CA THR A 105 -13.12 -9.53 -3.72
C THR A 105 -12.65 -9.58 -5.17
N ARG A 106 -11.76 -10.51 -5.49
CA ARG A 106 -11.19 -10.73 -6.82
C ARG A 106 -11.42 -12.15 -7.34
N ALA A 107 -12.20 -12.95 -6.62
CA ALA A 107 -12.53 -14.31 -7.01
C ALA A 107 -13.39 -14.34 -8.28
N HIS A 108 -13.15 -15.34 -9.14
CA HIS A 108 -14.01 -15.59 -10.29
C HIS A 108 -15.45 -15.91 -9.84
N ARG A 109 -16.44 -15.58 -10.67
CA ARG A 109 -17.88 -15.70 -10.35
C ARG A 109 -18.33 -17.13 -9.99
N ASN A 110 -17.57 -18.14 -10.40
CA ASN A 110 -17.81 -19.56 -10.14
C ASN A 110 -16.99 -20.15 -9.00
N GLN A 111 -16.05 -19.40 -8.43
CA GLN A 111 -15.32 -19.82 -7.23
C GLN A 111 -16.24 -19.76 -6.01
N LYS A 112 -15.93 -20.56 -4.99
CA LYS A 112 -16.68 -20.61 -3.74
C LYS A 112 -15.73 -20.36 -2.58
N ILE A 113 -16.04 -19.36 -1.77
CA ILE A 113 -15.25 -19.00 -0.60
C ILE A 113 -16.25 -18.78 0.52
N PHE A 114 -16.07 -19.49 1.64
CA PHE A 114 -17.03 -19.52 2.72
C PHE A 114 -16.56 -18.70 3.92
N VAL A 115 -17.49 -17.98 4.55
CA VAL A 115 -17.36 -17.39 5.89
C VAL A 115 -18.60 -17.78 6.67
N ASP A 116 -18.43 -18.32 7.87
CA ASP A 116 -19.57 -18.74 8.72
C ASP A 116 -20.59 -19.62 7.99
N GLY A 117 -20.12 -20.49 7.09
CA GLY A 117 -20.94 -21.39 6.28
C GLY A 117 -21.68 -20.73 5.10
N LYS A 118 -21.51 -19.42 4.86
CA LYS A 118 -22.06 -18.70 3.71
C LYS A 118 -21.00 -18.51 2.62
N ASP A 119 -21.33 -18.86 1.38
CA ASP A 119 -20.53 -18.48 0.21
C ASP A 119 -20.63 -16.97 -0.01
N VAL A 120 -19.51 -16.25 0.09
CA VAL A 120 -19.47 -14.77 0.01
C VAL A 120 -19.23 -14.26 -1.42
N VAL A 121 -18.83 -15.13 -2.35
CA VAL A 121 -18.54 -14.73 -3.74
C VAL A 121 -19.78 -14.15 -4.45
N PRO A 122 -21.01 -14.69 -4.28
CA PRO A 122 -22.20 -14.07 -4.84
C PRO A 122 -22.44 -12.62 -4.36
N ASP A 123 -22.27 -12.34 -3.06
CA ASP A 123 -22.40 -10.99 -2.50
C ASP A 123 -21.34 -10.05 -3.10
N VAL A 124 -20.12 -10.55 -3.32
CA VAL A 124 -19.04 -9.79 -4.00
C VAL A 124 -19.48 -9.40 -5.40
N TRP A 125 -19.97 -10.36 -6.18
CA TRP A 125 -20.39 -10.11 -7.55
C TRP A 125 -21.63 -9.23 -7.65
N GLU A 126 -22.53 -9.24 -6.67
CA GLU A 126 -23.63 -8.27 -6.61
C GLU A 126 -23.10 -6.83 -6.57
N VAL A 127 -22.10 -6.55 -5.73
CA VAL A 127 -21.46 -5.23 -5.65
C VAL A 127 -20.69 -4.91 -6.92
N LEU A 128 -19.93 -5.86 -7.48
CA LEU A 128 -19.17 -5.66 -8.72
C LEU A 128 -20.10 -5.39 -9.91
N ASP A 129 -21.20 -6.14 -10.05
CA ASP A 129 -22.23 -5.95 -11.08
C ASP A 129 -22.90 -4.57 -10.91
N LYS A 130 -23.14 -4.14 -9.67
CA LYS A 130 -23.64 -2.78 -9.37
C LYS A 130 -22.63 -1.70 -9.77
N ILE A 131 -21.33 -1.87 -9.48
CA ILE A 131 -20.27 -0.94 -9.88
C ILE A 131 -20.19 -0.86 -11.41
N LYS A 132 -20.22 -2.00 -12.10
CA LYS A 132 -20.24 -2.05 -13.56
C LYS A 132 -21.42 -1.26 -14.10
N ALA A 133 -22.64 -1.58 -13.67
CA ALA A 133 -23.84 -0.91 -14.13
C ALA A 133 -23.83 0.59 -13.87
N PHE A 134 -23.37 1.03 -12.69
CA PHE A 134 -23.29 2.45 -12.36
C PHE A 134 -22.20 3.18 -13.15
N SER A 135 -21.00 2.62 -13.22
CA SER A 135 -19.89 3.23 -13.96
C SER A 135 -20.17 3.32 -15.46
N ASP A 136 -20.82 2.31 -16.05
CA ASP A 136 -21.28 2.34 -17.44
C ASP A 136 -22.27 3.49 -17.67
N LYS A 137 -23.30 3.64 -16.80
CA LYS A 137 -24.27 4.76 -16.87
C LYS A 137 -23.62 6.13 -16.78
N VAL A 138 -22.65 6.31 -15.90
CA VAL A 138 -21.93 7.59 -15.78
C VAL A 138 -21.08 7.86 -17.01
N ARG A 139 -20.40 6.84 -17.52
CA ARG A 139 -19.45 6.99 -18.64
C ARG A 139 -20.15 7.14 -19.99
N ASN A 140 -21.32 6.54 -20.18
CA ASN A 140 -22.10 6.63 -21.41
C ASN A 140 -23.07 7.82 -21.44
N GLY A 141 -23.17 8.59 -20.35
CA GLY A 141 -24.00 9.79 -20.26
C GLY A 141 -25.47 9.55 -19.88
N GLU A 142 -25.84 8.34 -19.45
CA GLU A 142 -27.17 8.07 -18.88
C GLU A 142 -27.33 8.65 -17.47
N TRP A 143 -26.25 8.72 -16.69
CA TRP A 143 -26.21 9.40 -15.40
C TRP A 143 -25.59 10.79 -15.54
N LEU A 144 -26.46 11.80 -15.54
CA LEU A 144 -26.09 13.19 -15.68
C LEU A 144 -26.10 13.91 -14.31
N GLY A 145 -25.31 14.98 -14.23
CA GLY A 145 -25.40 15.94 -13.13
C GLY A 145 -26.75 16.63 -13.08
N VAL A 146 -27.00 17.39 -12.01
CA VAL A 146 -28.29 18.06 -11.78
C VAL A 146 -28.66 19.05 -12.89
N THR A 147 -27.67 19.61 -13.58
CA THR A 147 -27.87 20.52 -14.72
C THR A 147 -27.97 19.80 -16.08
N GLY A 148 -27.94 18.46 -16.09
CA GLY A 148 -27.95 17.66 -17.30
C GLY A 148 -26.59 17.52 -18.00
N LYS A 149 -25.50 18.03 -17.42
CA LYS A 149 -24.15 17.83 -17.96
C LYS A 149 -23.58 16.44 -17.60
N PRO A 150 -22.75 15.83 -18.47
CA PRO A 150 -22.05 14.59 -18.14
C PRO A 150 -21.04 14.77 -17.00
N LEU A 151 -20.99 13.82 -16.08
CA LEU A 151 -20.01 13.83 -14.99
C LEU A 151 -18.67 13.26 -15.48
N LYS A 152 -17.70 14.13 -15.75
CA LYS A 152 -16.37 13.78 -16.31
C LYS A 152 -15.26 13.81 -15.27
N ASN A 153 -15.47 14.53 -14.18
CA ASN A 153 -14.50 14.67 -13.10
C ASN A 153 -14.96 13.83 -11.91
N VAL A 154 -14.03 13.10 -11.30
CA VAL A 154 -14.28 12.30 -10.10
C VAL A 154 -13.35 12.76 -8.99
N VAL A 155 -13.90 13.06 -7.82
CA VAL A 155 -13.13 13.32 -6.60
C VAL A 155 -13.40 12.19 -5.61
N ALA A 156 -12.42 11.31 -5.42
CA ALA A 156 -12.47 10.23 -4.44
C ALA A 156 -11.94 10.71 -3.09
N ILE A 157 -12.78 10.70 -2.06
CA ILE A 157 -12.45 11.16 -0.72
C ILE A 157 -12.20 9.95 0.18
N GLY A 158 -11.00 9.81 0.73
CA GLY A 158 -10.64 8.70 1.60
C GLY A 158 -9.21 8.84 2.13
N ILE A 159 -8.88 8.19 3.24
CA ILE A 159 -7.54 8.25 3.85
C ILE A 159 -7.01 6.84 4.14
N GLY A 160 -5.69 6.69 4.18
CA GLY A 160 -5.04 5.39 4.40
C GLY A 160 -5.44 4.39 3.32
N GLY A 161 -6.02 3.26 3.74
CA GLY A 161 -6.36 2.17 2.83
C GLY A 161 -7.47 2.51 1.83
N SER A 162 -8.32 3.48 2.17
CA SER A 162 -9.36 4.02 1.29
C SER A 162 -8.81 4.93 0.18
N PHE A 163 -7.49 5.13 0.12
CA PHE A 163 -6.82 6.07 -0.78
C PHE A 163 -5.55 5.50 -1.41
N LEU A 164 -4.64 4.93 -0.62
CA LEU A 164 -3.29 4.57 -1.08
C LEU A 164 -3.30 3.51 -2.19
N GLY A 165 -4.05 2.42 -2.03
CA GLY A 165 -4.20 1.38 -3.06
C GLY A 165 -4.85 1.92 -4.34
N PRO A 166 -6.03 2.58 -4.27
CA PRO A 166 -6.65 3.21 -5.43
C PRO A 166 -5.74 4.24 -6.14
N LEU A 167 -5.00 5.07 -5.39
CA LEU A 167 -4.05 6.02 -5.95
C LEU A 167 -2.88 5.31 -6.65
N PHE A 168 -2.37 4.22 -6.06
CA PHE A 168 -1.36 3.37 -6.68
C PHE A 168 -1.81 2.85 -8.04
N VAL A 169 -2.96 2.18 -8.09
CA VAL A 169 -3.49 1.61 -9.33
C VAL A 169 -3.80 2.71 -10.35
N HIS A 170 -4.39 3.82 -9.92
CA HIS A 170 -4.65 4.96 -10.79
C HIS A 170 -3.36 5.50 -11.42
N THR A 171 -2.30 5.68 -10.62
CA THR A 171 -1.02 6.20 -11.08
C THR A 171 -0.34 5.24 -12.05
N ALA A 172 -0.41 3.92 -11.77
CA ALA A 172 0.16 2.89 -12.62
C ALA A 172 -0.50 2.82 -14.01
N LEU A 173 -1.82 3.03 -14.09
CA LEU A 173 -2.57 2.89 -15.33
C LEU A 173 -2.71 4.19 -16.14
N ARG A 174 -2.43 5.35 -15.55
CA ARG A 174 -2.68 6.67 -16.19
C ARG A 174 -2.03 6.83 -17.55
N THR A 175 -0.88 6.20 -17.78
CA THR A 175 -0.11 6.26 -19.04
C THR A 175 -0.14 4.96 -19.85
N GLU A 176 -0.89 3.95 -19.40
CA GLU A 176 -1.07 2.71 -20.15
C GLU A 176 -1.97 2.97 -21.38
N PRO A 177 -1.59 2.53 -22.59
CA PRO A 177 -2.31 2.87 -23.82
C PRO A 177 -3.81 2.55 -23.84
N VAL A 178 -4.26 1.41 -23.31
CA VAL A 178 -5.70 1.06 -23.25
C VAL A 178 -6.40 1.97 -22.24
N ALA A 179 -5.87 2.11 -21.04
CA ALA A 179 -6.39 2.97 -19.98
C ALA A 179 -6.50 4.44 -20.41
N MET A 180 -5.50 4.97 -21.13
CA MET A 180 -5.52 6.32 -21.70
C MET A 180 -6.69 6.51 -22.66
N ARG A 181 -6.95 5.52 -23.53
CA ARG A 181 -8.12 5.59 -24.43
C ARG A 181 -9.42 5.53 -23.65
N CYS A 182 -9.52 4.64 -22.67
CA CYS A 182 -10.72 4.49 -21.84
C CYS A 182 -11.01 5.71 -20.94
N SER A 183 -10.00 6.51 -20.62
CA SER A 183 -10.10 7.68 -19.74
C SER A 183 -10.06 9.02 -20.46
N ARG A 184 -10.14 9.03 -21.79
CA ARG A 184 -10.15 10.26 -22.59
C ARG A 184 -11.25 11.21 -22.09
N ASP A 185 -10.87 12.47 -21.89
CA ASP A 185 -11.75 13.55 -21.39
C ASP A 185 -12.36 13.30 -20.00
N ARG A 186 -11.75 12.41 -19.19
CA ARG A 186 -12.15 12.14 -17.80
C ARG A 186 -10.99 12.39 -16.83
N SER A 187 -11.32 12.83 -15.62
CA SER A 187 -10.33 13.03 -14.57
C SER A 187 -10.73 12.34 -13.28
N LEU A 188 -9.75 11.74 -12.60
CA LEU A 188 -9.90 11.21 -11.25
C LEU A 188 -8.86 11.89 -10.36
N ARG A 189 -9.34 12.50 -9.28
CA ARG A 189 -8.53 13.13 -8.23
C ARG A 189 -8.86 12.49 -6.90
N PHE A 190 -7.89 12.53 -6.01
CA PHE A 190 -8.02 11.97 -4.68
C PHE A 190 -7.85 13.09 -3.64
N LEU A 191 -8.73 13.07 -2.63
CA LEU A 191 -8.71 13.99 -1.49
C LEU A 191 -8.59 13.17 -0.21
N ALA A 192 -7.43 13.26 0.44
CA ALA A 192 -7.10 12.40 1.57
C ALA A 192 -6.84 13.17 2.85
N ASN A 193 -5.98 14.18 2.80
CA ASN A 193 -5.58 14.92 3.99
C ASN A 193 -6.72 15.85 4.44
N VAL A 194 -6.88 16.01 5.76
CA VAL A 194 -7.83 16.97 6.35
C VAL A 194 -7.33 18.41 6.25
N ASP A 195 -6.05 18.59 5.90
CA ASP A 195 -5.49 19.90 5.55
C ASP A 195 -6.27 20.52 4.38
N PRO A 196 -6.86 21.72 4.53
CA PRO A 196 -7.63 22.38 3.47
C PRO A 196 -6.81 22.68 2.19
N ILE A 197 -5.47 22.61 2.24
CA ILE A 197 -4.64 22.65 1.02
C ILE A 197 -4.98 21.48 0.08
N ASP A 198 -5.26 20.29 0.61
CA ASP A 198 -5.60 19.12 -0.20
C ASP A 198 -6.96 19.29 -0.86
N VAL A 199 -7.93 19.91 -0.16
CA VAL A 199 -9.23 20.31 -0.75
C VAL A 199 -9.01 21.29 -1.90
N ALA A 200 -8.19 22.33 -1.68
CA ALA A 200 -7.91 23.32 -2.72
C ALA A 200 -7.30 22.66 -3.96
N ARG A 201 -6.31 21.78 -3.79
CA ARG A 201 -5.68 21.02 -4.89
C ARG A 201 -6.65 20.07 -5.59
N ALA A 202 -7.45 19.34 -4.82
CA ALA A 202 -8.41 18.38 -5.36
C ALA A 202 -9.49 19.06 -6.21
N LEU A 203 -9.96 20.24 -5.80
CA LEU A 203 -11.05 20.95 -6.48
C LEU A 203 -10.59 21.98 -7.52
N ASP A 204 -9.30 22.32 -7.59
CA ASP A 204 -8.79 23.37 -8.47
C ASP A 204 -9.13 23.13 -9.95
N GLY A 205 -9.76 24.12 -10.58
CA GLY A 205 -10.17 24.06 -11.99
C GLY A 205 -11.33 23.10 -12.31
N LEU A 206 -11.96 22.45 -11.33
CA LEU A 206 -13.12 21.58 -11.58
C LEU A 206 -14.43 22.39 -11.73
N ASP A 207 -15.25 22.02 -12.71
CA ASP A 207 -16.66 22.46 -12.81
C ASP A 207 -17.53 21.56 -11.90
N PRO A 208 -18.21 22.11 -10.87
CA PRO A 208 -19.14 21.36 -10.03
C PRO A 208 -20.21 20.62 -10.85
N GLU A 209 -20.70 21.19 -11.95
CA GLU A 209 -21.76 20.60 -12.78
C GLU A 209 -21.31 19.31 -13.49
N GLU A 210 -20.01 19.13 -13.69
CA GLU A 210 -19.41 17.96 -14.31
C GLU A 210 -18.67 17.06 -13.30
N THR A 211 -18.83 17.29 -11.99
CA THR A 211 -18.05 16.60 -10.94
C THR A 211 -18.89 15.62 -10.12
N LEU A 212 -18.43 14.36 -10.06
CA LEU A 212 -18.93 13.31 -9.17
C LEU A 212 -17.97 13.14 -7.98
N VAL A 213 -18.52 12.97 -6.79
CA VAL A 213 -17.76 12.75 -5.56
C VAL A 213 -18.02 11.34 -5.04
N VAL A 214 -16.96 10.60 -4.77
CA VAL A 214 -17.01 9.25 -4.19
C VAL A 214 -16.47 9.32 -2.77
N VAL A 215 -17.34 9.17 -1.76
CA VAL A 215 -16.94 9.18 -0.34
C VAL A 215 -16.63 7.77 0.12
N VAL A 216 -15.36 7.48 0.43
CA VAL A 216 -14.87 6.14 0.79
C VAL A 216 -14.52 6.10 2.27
N SER A 217 -15.34 5.44 3.08
CA SER A 217 -15.09 5.23 4.51
C SER A 217 -15.89 4.04 5.03
N LYS A 218 -15.19 3.02 5.57
CA LYS A 218 -15.83 1.82 6.14
C LYS A 218 -16.91 2.15 7.16
N THR A 219 -16.54 2.96 8.16
CA THR A 219 -17.42 3.32 9.27
C THR A 219 -18.31 4.51 8.96
N PHE A 220 -17.95 5.30 7.93
CA PHE A 220 -18.53 6.61 7.63
C PHE A 220 -18.41 7.62 8.78
N THR A 221 -17.40 7.44 9.64
CA THR A 221 -17.15 8.29 10.82
C THR A 221 -15.71 8.82 10.91
N THR A 222 -14.82 8.41 10.00
CA THR A 222 -13.42 8.88 9.95
C THR A 222 -13.37 10.40 9.92
N ALA A 223 -12.71 11.02 10.89
CA ALA A 223 -12.82 12.46 11.14
C ALA A 223 -12.38 13.29 9.92
N GLU A 224 -11.25 12.92 9.32
CA GLU A 224 -10.65 13.52 8.13
C GLU A 224 -11.58 13.39 6.93
N THR A 225 -11.95 12.14 6.56
CA THR A 225 -12.83 11.85 5.43
C THR A 225 -14.16 12.57 5.55
N MET A 226 -14.79 12.56 6.73
CA MET A 226 -16.11 13.16 6.90
C MET A 226 -16.08 14.69 6.92
N LEU A 227 -15.00 15.31 7.40
CA LEU A 227 -14.84 16.76 7.27
C LEU A 227 -14.62 17.16 5.81
N ASN A 228 -13.78 16.42 5.08
CA ASN A 228 -13.59 16.62 3.65
C ASN A 228 -14.89 16.41 2.86
N ALA A 229 -15.64 15.34 3.15
CA ALA A 229 -16.92 15.07 2.51
C ALA A 229 -17.93 16.21 2.74
N ARG A 230 -18.06 16.73 3.97
CA ARG A 230 -18.91 17.90 4.25
C ARG A 230 -18.41 19.16 3.55
N THR A 231 -17.10 19.35 3.45
CA THR A 231 -16.51 20.50 2.76
C THR A 231 -16.82 20.45 1.27
N VAL A 232 -16.60 19.31 0.61
CA VAL A 232 -16.90 19.13 -0.83
C VAL A 232 -18.42 19.17 -1.08
N ARG A 233 -19.23 18.60 -0.19
CA ARG A 233 -20.70 18.74 -0.23
C ARG A 233 -21.10 20.21 -0.25
N SER A 234 -20.54 21.00 0.65
CA SER A 234 -20.87 22.44 0.75
C SER A 234 -20.36 23.22 -0.48
N TRP A 235 -19.21 22.82 -1.06
CA TRP A 235 -18.72 23.36 -2.34
C TRP A 235 -19.67 23.04 -3.51
N LEU A 236 -20.27 21.84 -3.57
CA LEU A 236 -21.29 21.47 -4.55
C LEU A 236 -22.59 22.26 -4.32
N THR A 237 -23.16 22.18 -3.12
CA THR A 237 -24.50 22.69 -2.84
C THR A 237 -24.59 24.22 -2.85
N SER A 238 -23.49 24.92 -2.53
CA SER A 238 -23.42 26.38 -2.65
C SER A 238 -23.53 26.87 -4.10
N ARG A 239 -23.25 26.02 -5.09
CA ARG A 239 -23.30 26.36 -6.52
C ARG A 239 -24.49 25.72 -7.24
N LEU A 240 -24.90 24.53 -6.83
CA LEU A 240 -25.87 23.69 -7.54
C LEU A 240 -27.16 23.38 -6.76
N GLY A 241 -27.30 23.92 -5.55
CA GLY A 241 -28.44 23.64 -4.67
C GLY A 241 -28.31 22.31 -3.90
N PRO A 242 -29.07 22.13 -2.79
CA PRO A 242 -29.03 20.92 -1.95
C PRO A 242 -29.35 19.61 -2.68
N GLU A 243 -30.19 19.66 -3.70
CA GLU A 243 -30.61 18.55 -4.55
C GLU A 243 -29.45 17.91 -5.33
N SER A 244 -28.35 18.66 -5.53
CA SER A 244 -27.16 18.18 -6.23
C SER A 244 -26.53 16.96 -5.56
N VAL A 245 -26.67 16.80 -4.23
CA VAL A 245 -26.06 15.69 -3.47
C VAL A 245 -26.49 14.33 -4.04
N ALA A 246 -27.77 14.17 -4.38
CA ALA A 246 -28.30 12.90 -4.87
C ALA A 246 -27.74 12.48 -6.24
N LYS A 247 -27.23 13.43 -7.05
CA LYS A 247 -26.67 13.19 -8.39
C LYS A 247 -25.15 13.25 -8.45
N HIS A 248 -24.53 14.03 -7.56
CA HIS A 248 -23.11 14.33 -7.56
C HIS A 248 -22.33 13.66 -6.42
N MET A 249 -22.98 12.92 -5.52
CA MET A 249 -22.28 12.23 -4.43
C MET A 249 -22.74 10.78 -4.30
N VAL A 250 -21.78 9.87 -4.20
CA VAL A 250 -21.96 8.44 -3.94
C VAL A 250 -21.05 7.98 -2.80
N ALA A 251 -21.35 6.83 -2.20
CA ALA A 251 -20.61 6.35 -1.04
C ALA A 251 -20.08 4.92 -1.22
N VAL A 252 -18.90 4.65 -0.69
CA VAL A 252 -18.39 3.29 -0.46
C VAL A 252 -18.31 3.09 1.06
N SER A 253 -19.23 2.33 1.61
CA SER A 253 -19.41 2.21 3.07
C SER A 253 -20.28 1.01 3.43
N THR A 254 -20.13 0.49 4.64
CA THR A 254 -21.04 -0.51 5.23
C THR A 254 -22.16 0.14 6.05
N ASN A 255 -22.07 1.44 6.32
CA ASN A 255 -22.97 2.16 7.21
C ASN A 255 -24.04 2.96 6.43
N LEU A 256 -25.04 2.26 5.88
CA LEU A 256 -26.10 2.86 5.07
C LEU A 256 -26.93 3.92 5.81
N LYS A 257 -27.04 3.79 7.15
CA LYS A 257 -27.73 4.79 7.99
C LYS A 257 -27.04 6.15 7.90
N LEU A 258 -25.73 6.22 8.15
CA LEU A 258 -25.00 7.48 8.09
C LEU A 258 -24.87 8.02 6.66
N VAL A 259 -24.85 7.14 5.65
CA VAL A 259 -24.90 7.55 4.24
C VAL A 259 -26.21 8.30 3.94
N LYS A 260 -27.35 7.74 4.37
CA LYS A 260 -28.66 8.38 4.23
C LYS A 260 -28.74 9.71 4.98
N GLU A 261 -28.26 9.75 6.23
CA GLU A 261 -28.23 10.97 7.06
C GLU A 261 -27.36 12.08 6.44
N PHE A 262 -26.31 11.70 5.71
CA PHE A 262 -25.47 12.64 4.96
C PHE A 262 -26.18 13.21 3.71
N GLY A 263 -27.25 12.57 3.24
CA GLY A 263 -28.06 12.97 2.09
C GLY A 263 -27.73 12.23 0.79
N ILE A 264 -26.87 11.20 0.85
CA ILE A 264 -26.61 10.31 -0.30
C ILE A 264 -27.69 9.24 -0.31
N ASP A 265 -28.25 8.97 -1.50
CA ASP A 265 -29.19 7.87 -1.70
C ASP A 265 -28.52 6.53 -1.34
N PRO A 266 -29.08 5.73 -0.42
CA PRO A 266 -28.55 4.39 -0.11
C PRO A 266 -28.41 3.48 -1.33
N GLU A 267 -29.20 3.67 -2.39
CA GLU A 267 -29.03 2.94 -3.64
C GLU A 267 -27.73 3.31 -4.38
N ASN A 268 -27.17 4.48 -4.08
CA ASN A 268 -25.85 4.92 -4.54
C ASN A 268 -24.74 4.65 -3.51
N ALA A 269 -25.00 3.77 -2.55
CA ALA A 269 -23.98 3.20 -1.68
C ALA A 269 -23.49 1.86 -2.23
N PHE A 270 -22.18 1.66 -2.21
CA PHE A 270 -21.50 0.45 -2.65
C PHE A 270 -20.86 -0.19 -1.41
N GLY A 271 -21.41 -1.32 -1.01
CA GLY A 271 -20.99 -2.04 0.19
C GLY A 271 -19.64 -2.73 0.03
N PHE A 272 -19.05 -3.09 1.16
CA PHE A 272 -17.98 -4.07 1.28
C PHE A 272 -18.07 -4.70 2.67
N TRP A 273 -17.14 -5.60 3.02
CA TRP A 273 -17.28 -6.44 4.20
C TRP A 273 -16.25 -6.14 5.29
N ASP A 274 -16.54 -6.58 6.51
CA ASP A 274 -15.67 -6.41 7.66
C ASP A 274 -14.36 -7.18 7.56
N TRP A 275 -14.36 -8.35 6.92
CA TRP A 275 -13.20 -9.17 6.58
C TRP A 275 -12.27 -8.56 5.49
N VAL A 276 -12.67 -7.43 4.89
CA VAL A 276 -11.78 -6.61 4.06
C VAL A 276 -11.09 -5.58 4.96
N GLY A 277 -9.81 -5.81 5.22
CA GLY A 277 -8.92 -4.86 5.91
C GLY A 277 -8.68 -3.62 5.04
N GLY A 278 -8.56 -2.44 5.65
CA GLY A 278 -8.44 -1.18 4.91
C GLY A 278 -7.27 -1.17 3.91
N ARG A 279 -6.08 -1.60 4.36
CA ARG A 279 -4.87 -1.70 3.51
C ARG A 279 -4.92 -2.80 2.44
N TYR A 280 -5.90 -3.70 2.50
CA TYR A 280 -6.16 -4.79 1.55
C TYR A 280 -7.46 -4.57 0.74
N SER A 281 -7.96 -3.33 0.67
CA SER A 281 -9.33 -3.06 0.17
C SER A 281 -9.42 -2.63 -1.29
N VAL A 282 -8.30 -2.42 -1.99
CA VAL A 282 -8.32 -1.87 -3.36
C VAL A 282 -9.08 -2.74 -4.36
N CYS A 283 -9.11 -4.07 -4.17
CA CYS A 283 -9.89 -5.01 -4.99
C CYS A 283 -11.40 -5.03 -4.65
N SER A 284 -11.84 -4.30 -3.63
CA SER A 284 -13.26 -4.11 -3.28
C SER A 284 -13.85 -2.83 -3.91
N ALA A 285 -15.10 -2.50 -3.59
CA ALA A 285 -15.72 -1.23 -3.98
C ALA A 285 -14.86 0.03 -3.71
N VAL A 286 -13.97 -0.03 -2.72
CA VAL A 286 -13.02 1.05 -2.37
C VAL A 286 -12.20 1.50 -3.57
N GLY A 287 -11.57 0.56 -4.30
CA GLY A 287 -10.84 0.88 -5.52
C GLY A 287 -11.69 0.76 -6.77
N LEU A 288 -12.54 -0.27 -6.84
CA LEU A 288 -13.23 -0.63 -8.06
C LEU A 288 -14.21 0.45 -8.53
N LEU A 289 -14.89 1.14 -7.62
CA LEU A 289 -15.81 2.21 -8.00
C LEU A 289 -15.10 3.41 -8.65
N PRO A 290 -14.16 4.13 -7.99
CA PRO A 290 -13.50 5.28 -8.60
C PRO A 290 -12.66 4.89 -9.83
N LEU A 291 -12.02 3.72 -9.83
CA LEU A 291 -11.23 3.27 -10.97
C LEU A 291 -12.10 2.87 -12.17
N SER A 292 -13.25 2.22 -11.96
CA SER A 292 -14.18 1.91 -13.05
C SER A 292 -14.82 3.16 -13.64
N LEU A 293 -15.10 4.19 -12.83
CA LEU A 293 -15.55 5.49 -13.32
C LEU A 293 -14.52 6.16 -14.25
N GLN A 294 -13.22 5.99 -13.96
CA GLN A 294 -12.14 6.56 -14.76
C GLN A 294 -11.81 5.72 -16.01
N TYR A 295 -11.68 4.40 -15.85
CA TYR A 295 -11.10 3.50 -16.87
C TYR A 295 -12.09 2.48 -17.45
N GLY A 296 -13.30 2.40 -16.93
CA GLY A 296 -14.27 1.35 -17.28
C GLY A 296 -14.07 0.07 -16.47
N PHE A 297 -15.16 -0.68 -16.29
CA PHE A 297 -15.15 -1.90 -15.48
C PHE A 297 -14.35 -3.03 -16.11
N ASP A 298 -14.36 -3.17 -17.44
CA ASP A 298 -13.66 -4.27 -18.13
C ASP A 298 -12.15 -4.26 -17.84
N LEU A 299 -11.52 -3.07 -17.86
CA LEU A 299 -10.11 -2.94 -17.50
C LEU A 299 -9.87 -3.28 -16.01
N MET A 300 -10.82 -2.95 -15.14
CA MET A 300 -10.74 -3.29 -13.73
C MET A 300 -10.95 -4.78 -13.46
N GLN A 301 -11.72 -5.46 -14.31
CA GLN A 301 -11.85 -6.92 -14.28
C GLN A 301 -10.52 -7.60 -14.62
N GLU A 302 -9.74 -7.06 -15.58
CA GLU A 302 -8.37 -7.55 -15.84
C GLU A 302 -7.46 -7.38 -14.62
N PHE A 303 -7.56 -6.25 -13.91
CA PHE A 303 -6.84 -6.03 -12.66
C PHE A 303 -7.20 -7.06 -11.58
N LEU A 304 -8.49 -7.33 -11.39
CA LEU A 304 -8.94 -8.39 -10.46
C LEU A 304 -8.42 -9.77 -10.88
N ALA A 305 -8.48 -10.09 -12.16
CA ALA A 305 -8.00 -11.38 -12.69
C ALA A 305 -6.50 -11.58 -12.46
N GLY A 306 -5.68 -10.54 -12.63
CA GLY A 306 -4.26 -10.62 -12.34
C GLY A 306 -3.96 -10.83 -10.85
N ALA A 307 -4.72 -10.17 -9.97
CA ALA A 307 -4.56 -10.40 -8.53
C ALA A 307 -5.01 -11.81 -8.11
N ASN A 308 -6.12 -12.32 -8.66
CA ASN A 308 -6.60 -13.69 -8.41
C ASN A 308 -5.63 -14.76 -8.91
N ASN A 309 -4.98 -14.51 -10.05
CA ASN A 309 -3.94 -15.40 -10.59
C ASN A 309 -2.83 -15.67 -9.56
N ILE A 310 -2.38 -14.64 -8.86
CA ILE A 310 -1.39 -14.79 -7.80
C ILE A 310 -1.98 -15.41 -6.53
N ASP A 311 -3.26 -15.19 -6.22
CA ASP A 311 -3.93 -15.91 -5.11
C ASP A 311 -3.86 -17.42 -5.31
N GLU A 312 -4.17 -17.90 -6.52
CA GLU A 312 -4.08 -19.32 -6.86
C GLU A 312 -2.64 -19.83 -6.84
N HIS A 313 -1.67 -19.04 -7.33
CA HIS A 313 -0.24 -19.37 -7.21
C HIS A 313 0.16 -19.53 -5.73
N PHE A 314 -0.18 -18.56 -4.90
CA PHE A 314 0.15 -18.52 -3.49
C PHE A 314 -0.45 -19.68 -2.72
N LYS A 315 -1.72 -20.02 -3.01
CA LYS A 315 -2.42 -21.13 -2.36
C LYS A 315 -1.82 -22.49 -2.74
N ASN A 316 -1.52 -22.70 -4.02
CA ASN A 316 -1.32 -24.05 -4.55
C ASN A 316 0.16 -24.44 -4.73
N GLN A 317 1.08 -23.50 -4.95
CA GLN A 317 2.48 -23.84 -5.23
C GLN A 317 3.26 -24.26 -3.97
N PRO A 318 4.24 -25.18 -4.11
CA PRO A 318 5.14 -25.54 -3.02
C PRO A 318 6.09 -24.36 -2.70
N TYR A 319 6.64 -24.31 -1.48
CA TYR A 319 7.38 -23.12 -1.02
C TYR A 319 8.54 -22.72 -1.93
N GLN A 320 9.29 -23.69 -2.46
CA GLN A 320 10.43 -23.41 -3.33
C GLN A 320 10.05 -22.81 -4.69
N ASP A 321 8.79 -22.86 -5.10
CA ASP A 321 8.30 -22.30 -6.37
C ASP A 321 7.24 -21.21 -6.16
N ASN A 322 7.00 -20.82 -4.90
CA ASN A 322 5.97 -19.87 -4.51
C ASN A 322 6.58 -18.48 -4.31
N LEU A 323 6.36 -17.57 -5.27
CA LEU A 323 6.97 -16.24 -5.31
C LEU A 323 6.72 -15.43 -4.02
N PRO A 324 5.46 -15.24 -3.55
CA PRO A 324 5.22 -14.56 -2.27
C PRO A 324 5.91 -15.21 -1.07
N VAL A 325 5.99 -16.55 -1.03
CA VAL A 325 6.68 -17.27 0.06
C VAL A 325 8.18 -17.02 0.03
N LEU A 326 8.83 -17.13 -1.12
CA LEU A 326 10.26 -16.84 -1.26
C LEU A 326 10.58 -15.39 -0.91
N MET A 327 9.74 -14.44 -1.35
CA MET A 327 9.85 -13.04 -0.96
C MET A 327 9.73 -12.85 0.55
N GLY A 328 8.70 -13.41 1.18
CA GLY A 328 8.50 -13.32 2.61
C GLY A 328 9.64 -13.94 3.42
N LEU A 329 10.12 -15.12 3.02
CA LEU A 329 11.21 -15.83 3.69
C LEU A 329 12.56 -15.13 3.56
N THR A 330 12.89 -14.60 2.37
CA THR A 330 14.13 -13.85 2.18
C THR A 330 14.10 -12.48 2.87
N SER A 331 12.93 -11.83 2.92
CA SER A 331 12.75 -10.61 3.74
C SER A 331 12.92 -10.91 5.22
N LEU A 332 12.28 -11.97 5.72
CA LEU A 332 12.42 -12.44 7.10
C LEU A 332 13.87 -12.81 7.46
N TRP A 333 14.60 -13.46 6.55
CA TRP A 333 16.03 -13.71 6.69
C TRP A 333 16.83 -12.42 6.92
N ASN A 334 16.59 -11.41 6.08
CA ASN A 334 17.28 -10.13 6.16
C ASN A 334 16.98 -9.39 7.48
N VAL A 335 15.73 -9.28 7.89
CA VAL A 335 15.36 -8.50 9.09
C VAL A 335 15.61 -9.26 10.39
N SER A 336 15.21 -10.53 10.50
CA SER A 336 15.25 -11.27 11.75
C SER A 336 16.61 -11.89 12.07
N PHE A 337 17.44 -12.15 11.07
CA PHE A 337 18.73 -12.84 11.25
C PHE A 337 19.94 -11.99 10.84
N LEU A 338 19.86 -11.25 9.73
CA LEU A 338 20.95 -10.36 9.30
C LEU A 338 20.85 -8.93 9.87
N GLY A 339 19.78 -8.62 10.61
CA GLY A 339 19.61 -7.34 11.29
C GLY A 339 19.36 -6.14 10.36
N HIS A 340 18.81 -6.37 9.17
CA HIS A 340 18.50 -5.34 8.20
C HIS A 340 17.06 -4.82 8.39
N GLY A 341 16.88 -3.84 9.29
CA GLY A 341 15.56 -3.32 9.68
C GLY A 341 14.86 -2.37 8.69
N ALA A 342 15.45 -2.11 7.52
CA ALA A 342 14.86 -1.24 6.49
C ALA A 342 14.96 -1.88 5.11
N LYS A 343 13.98 -1.61 4.24
CA LYS A 343 13.87 -2.19 2.89
C LYS A 343 13.52 -1.10 1.89
N ALA A 344 14.17 -1.13 0.72
CA ALA A 344 13.94 -0.18 -0.36
C ALA A 344 13.14 -0.83 -1.50
N ILE A 345 11.97 -0.27 -1.83
CA ILE A 345 11.13 -0.68 -2.97
C ILE A 345 11.40 0.26 -4.15
N LEU A 346 12.00 -0.27 -5.21
CA LEU A 346 12.68 0.50 -6.24
C LEU A 346 12.14 0.14 -7.62
N PRO A 347 10.95 0.62 -8.00
CA PRO A 347 10.40 0.35 -9.32
C PRO A 347 11.13 1.18 -10.38
N TYR A 348 11.74 0.53 -11.37
CA TYR A 348 12.28 1.14 -12.58
C TYR A 348 11.14 1.37 -13.57
N CYS A 349 10.12 2.09 -13.10
CA CYS A 349 8.93 2.47 -13.83
C CYS A 349 8.24 3.63 -13.10
N GLN A 350 8.19 4.81 -13.72
CA GLN A 350 7.61 6.00 -13.10
C GLN A 350 6.10 5.85 -12.82
N ALA A 351 5.39 5.03 -13.60
CA ALA A 351 3.97 4.73 -13.37
C ALA A 351 3.74 4.06 -12.00
N LEU A 352 4.72 3.33 -11.47
CA LEU A 352 4.67 2.70 -10.15
C LEU A 352 5.15 3.61 -9.01
N SER A 353 5.25 4.93 -9.21
CA SER A 353 5.69 5.91 -8.19
C SER A 353 4.85 5.94 -6.91
N LYS A 354 3.67 5.32 -6.91
CA LYS A 354 2.81 5.19 -5.72
C LYS A 354 2.74 3.76 -5.15
N LEU A 355 3.52 2.82 -5.70
CA LEU A 355 3.67 1.48 -5.14
C LEU A 355 4.30 1.53 -3.75
N ALA A 356 5.47 2.15 -3.60
CA ALA A 356 6.16 2.21 -2.30
C ALA A 356 5.30 2.85 -1.18
N PRO A 357 4.63 4.01 -1.39
CA PRO A 357 3.68 4.54 -0.40
C PRO A 357 2.49 3.62 -0.07
N HIS A 358 2.02 2.83 -1.05
CA HIS A 358 0.97 1.85 -0.78
C HIS A 358 1.50 0.70 0.08
N ILE A 359 2.62 0.08 -0.33
CA ILE A 359 3.23 -1.04 0.39
C ILE A 359 3.71 -0.62 1.79
N GLN A 360 4.15 0.61 1.99
CA GLN A 360 4.42 1.16 3.32
C GLN A 360 3.25 0.93 4.27
N GLN A 361 2.02 1.22 3.83
CA GLN A 361 0.86 0.94 4.67
C GLN A 361 0.61 -0.57 4.79
N VAL A 362 0.64 -1.31 3.67
CA VAL A 362 0.34 -2.74 3.69
C VAL A 362 1.29 -3.50 4.61
N ASP A 363 2.59 -3.22 4.58
CA ASP A 363 3.60 -3.93 5.37
C ASP A 363 3.67 -3.37 6.80
N MET A 364 3.97 -2.07 6.95
CA MET A 364 4.27 -1.50 8.27
C MET A 364 3.06 -1.50 9.21
N GLU A 365 1.84 -1.28 8.71
CA GLU A 365 0.62 -1.33 9.53
C GLU A 365 0.20 -2.78 9.84
N SER A 366 0.54 -3.74 8.98
CA SER A 366 0.30 -5.17 9.23
C SER A 366 1.29 -5.75 10.23
N ASN A 367 2.58 -5.56 9.97
CA ASN A 367 3.65 -6.31 10.60
C ASN A 367 4.46 -5.52 11.62
N GLY A 368 4.21 -4.22 11.79
CA GLY A 368 4.81 -3.39 12.85
C GLY A 368 4.24 -3.68 14.24
N LYS A 369 4.44 -4.91 14.75
CA LYS A 369 3.80 -5.42 15.96
C LYS A 369 4.82 -5.81 17.04
N GLY A 370 4.54 -5.42 18.29
CA GLY A 370 5.41 -5.71 19.44
C GLY A 370 5.00 -6.93 20.27
N VAL A 371 3.90 -7.59 19.89
CA VAL A 371 3.35 -8.78 20.57
C VAL A 371 2.96 -9.84 19.54
N ASP A 372 3.04 -11.10 19.92
CA ASP A 372 2.51 -12.22 19.15
C ASP A 372 0.96 -12.28 19.22
N ILE A 373 0.36 -13.20 18.47
CA ILE A 373 -1.10 -13.43 18.41
C ILE A 373 -1.71 -13.83 19.76
N ASN A 374 -0.90 -14.31 20.71
CA ASN A 374 -1.31 -14.69 22.06
C ASN A 374 -1.12 -13.54 23.07
N GLY A 375 -0.65 -12.38 22.63
CA GLY A 375 -0.38 -11.21 23.46
C GLY A 375 0.95 -11.28 24.23
N VAL A 376 1.85 -12.20 23.88
CA VAL A 376 3.20 -12.28 24.46
C VAL A 376 4.10 -11.27 23.78
N ARG A 377 4.83 -10.46 24.57
CA ARG A 377 5.80 -9.51 24.04
C ARG A 377 6.94 -10.23 23.31
N LEU A 378 7.21 -9.82 22.08
CA LEU A 378 8.27 -10.39 21.27
C LEU A 378 9.65 -9.90 21.76
N PRO A 379 10.67 -10.78 21.85
CA PRO A 379 12.04 -10.40 22.23
C PRO A 379 12.88 -9.90 21.03
N PHE A 380 12.26 -9.66 19.87
CA PHE A 380 12.89 -9.21 18.63
C PHE A 380 11.98 -8.20 17.92
N GLU A 381 12.53 -7.45 16.97
CA GLU A 381 11.80 -6.52 16.11
C GLU A 381 11.16 -7.25 14.93
N THR A 382 9.94 -6.85 14.56
CA THR A 382 9.17 -7.43 13.44
C THR A 382 9.28 -6.55 12.19
N GLY A 383 8.16 -6.14 11.57
CA GLY A 383 8.12 -5.57 10.22
C GLY A 383 9.16 -4.49 9.93
N GLU A 384 9.65 -4.50 8.69
CA GLU A 384 10.67 -3.58 8.19
C GLU A 384 10.17 -2.13 8.06
N ILE A 385 11.11 -1.19 8.06
CA ILE A 385 10.85 0.18 7.62
C ILE A 385 10.92 0.22 6.09
N ASP A 386 9.75 0.36 5.47
CA ASP A 386 9.61 0.43 4.02
C ASP A 386 9.76 1.87 3.50
N PHE A 387 10.58 2.04 2.47
CA PHE A 387 10.68 3.29 1.73
C PHE A 387 11.05 3.03 0.28
N GLY A 388 10.95 4.05 -0.57
CA GLY A 388 11.31 3.88 -1.97
C GLY A 388 10.89 5.03 -2.84
N GLU A 389 11.59 5.16 -3.97
CA GLU A 389 11.28 6.06 -5.07
C GLU A 389 11.60 5.32 -6.37
N PRO A 390 10.92 5.65 -7.50
CA PRO A 390 11.25 5.05 -8.78
C PRO A 390 12.72 5.20 -9.17
N GLY A 391 13.26 4.19 -9.84
CA GLY A 391 14.48 4.32 -10.62
C GLY A 391 14.23 5.21 -11.84
N THR A 392 15.14 6.11 -12.21
CA THR A 392 16.47 6.36 -11.63
C THR A 392 16.48 7.43 -10.53
N ASN A 393 15.34 8.05 -10.20
CA ASN A 393 15.26 9.15 -9.22
C ASN A 393 15.88 8.78 -7.86
N GLY A 394 15.61 7.58 -7.35
CA GLY A 394 16.18 7.09 -6.10
C GLY A 394 17.72 7.02 -6.11
N GLN A 395 18.32 6.75 -7.28
CA GLN A 395 19.79 6.71 -7.44
C GLN A 395 20.43 8.07 -7.15
N HIS A 396 19.73 9.14 -7.53
CA HIS A 396 20.17 10.52 -7.34
C HIS A 396 19.68 11.14 -6.02
N SER A 397 19.20 10.30 -5.08
CA SER A 397 18.69 10.74 -3.78
C SER A 397 19.37 10.02 -2.63
N PHE A 398 19.20 8.70 -2.52
CA PHE A 398 19.60 7.94 -1.33
C PHE A 398 20.47 6.72 -1.61
N TYR A 399 20.78 6.40 -2.87
CA TYR A 399 21.63 5.24 -3.20
C TYR A 399 23.07 5.37 -2.68
N GLN A 400 23.57 6.60 -2.44
CA GLN A 400 24.84 6.80 -1.73
C GLN A 400 24.86 6.07 -0.38
N LEU A 401 23.76 6.19 0.39
CA LEU A 401 23.62 5.49 1.66
C LEU A 401 23.49 3.98 1.44
N ILE A 402 22.70 3.55 0.45
CA ILE A 402 22.50 2.13 0.16
C ILE A 402 23.82 1.45 -0.25
N HIS A 403 24.71 2.13 -0.99
CA HIS A 403 25.97 1.57 -1.49
C HIS A 403 27.16 1.63 -0.51
N GLN A 404 27.28 2.70 0.27
CA GLN A 404 28.46 2.92 1.13
C GLN A 404 28.11 3.15 2.61
N GLY A 405 26.84 3.37 2.93
CA GLY A 405 26.33 3.47 4.30
C GLY A 405 25.73 2.15 4.79
N ARG A 406 24.60 2.25 5.49
CA ARG A 406 23.86 1.11 6.06
C ARG A 406 23.47 0.11 4.96
N VAL A 407 23.50 -1.17 5.28
CA VAL A 407 22.97 -2.20 4.38
C VAL A 407 21.45 -2.12 4.40
N VAL A 408 20.86 -1.92 3.23
CA VAL A 408 19.41 -1.85 3.02
C VAL A 408 19.07 -2.81 1.89
N PRO A 409 18.43 -3.97 2.17
CA PRO A 409 17.88 -4.84 1.15
C PRO A 409 17.02 -4.09 0.15
N CYS A 410 17.25 -4.35 -1.13
CA CYS A 410 16.58 -3.66 -2.24
C CYS A 410 15.68 -4.60 -3.03
N GLU A 411 14.51 -4.12 -3.40
CA GLU A 411 13.56 -4.79 -4.29
C GLU A 411 13.41 -4.00 -5.56
N PHE A 412 14.07 -4.47 -6.60
CA PHE A 412 14.03 -3.87 -7.93
C PHE A 412 12.81 -4.39 -8.67
N ILE A 413 11.98 -3.49 -9.23
CA ILE A 413 10.87 -3.88 -10.12
C ILE A 413 11.11 -3.31 -11.50
N GLY A 414 11.40 -4.17 -12.48
CA GLY A 414 11.65 -3.83 -13.88
C GLY A 414 10.45 -4.14 -14.77
N ILE A 415 10.32 -3.43 -15.88
CA ILE A 415 9.27 -3.66 -16.88
C ILE A 415 9.93 -3.93 -18.22
N VAL A 416 9.59 -5.03 -18.90
CA VAL A 416 10.15 -5.36 -20.22
C VAL A 416 9.70 -4.34 -21.27
N ARG A 417 8.39 -4.06 -21.34
CA ARG A 417 7.83 -3.09 -22.31
C ARG A 417 7.29 -1.83 -21.62
N SER A 418 7.88 -0.69 -21.96
CA SER A 418 7.37 0.63 -21.54
C SER A 418 5.96 0.89 -22.03
N GLN A 419 5.18 1.62 -21.23
CA GLN A 419 3.88 2.17 -21.63
C GLN A 419 4.02 3.27 -22.70
N GLN A 420 5.18 3.95 -22.75
CA GLN A 420 5.44 5.13 -23.58
C GLN A 420 6.91 5.14 -24.05
N SER A 421 7.37 4.06 -24.69
CA SER A 421 8.78 3.99 -25.15
C SER A 421 9.06 5.03 -26.24
N VAL A 422 10.23 5.66 -26.17
CA VAL A 422 10.72 6.62 -27.16
C VAL A 422 12.10 6.19 -27.62
N TYR A 423 12.32 6.27 -28.93
CA TYR A 423 13.64 6.14 -29.53
C TYR A 423 13.89 7.35 -30.43
N LEU A 424 14.97 8.07 -30.18
CA LEU A 424 15.35 9.24 -30.96
C LEU A 424 16.48 8.89 -31.93
N LYS A 425 16.41 9.40 -33.16
CA LYS A 425 17.46 9.20 -34.16
C LYS A 425 18.78 9.76 -33.63
N GLY A 426 19.82 8.92 -33.59
CA GLY A 426 21.15 9.29 -33.13
C GLY A 426 21.46 8.85 -31.70
N GLU A 427 20.45 8.44 -30.92
CA GLU A 427 20.66 7.83 -29.61
C GLU A 427 21.09 6.37 -29.74
N VAL A 428 21.95 5.93 -28.82
CA VAL A 428 22.51 4.56 -28.82
C VAL A 428 21.44 3.52 -28.51
N VAL A 429 20.56 3.83 -27.54
CA VAL A 429 19.48 2.95 -27.08
C VAL A 429 18.19 3.76 -26.88
N SER A 430 17.06 3.07 -26.72
CA SER A 430 15.80 3.75 -26.40
C SER A 430 15.82 4.34 -24.98
N ASN A 431 14.95 5.31 -24.70
CA ASN A 431 14.80 5.86 -23.35
C ASN A 431 14.47 4.76 -22.31
N HIS A 432 13.74 3.72 -22.73
CA HIS A 432 13.40 2.61 -21.85
C HIS A 432 14.58 1.67 -21.61
N ASP A 433 15.38 1.40 -22.64
CA ASP A 433 16.59 0.60 -22.47
C ASP A 433 17.61 1.33 -21.58
N GLU A 434 17.77 2.64 -21.72
CA GLU A 434 18.62 3.46 -20.83
C GLU A 434 18.19 3.36 -19.35
N LEU A 435 16.87 3.40 -19.10
CA LEU A 435 16.33 3.13 -17.77
C LEU A 435 16.68 1.72 -17.28
N MET A 436 16.53 0.71 -18.14
CA MET A 436 16.76 -0.69 -17.79
C MET A 436 18.26 -1.03 -17.64
N CYS A 437 19.17 -0.34 -18.34
CA CYS A 437 20.62 -0.44 -18.10
C CYS A 437 20.93 -0.21 -16.62
N ASN A 438 20.28 0.77 -16.02
CA ASN A 438 20.45 1.06 -14.60
C ASN A 438 19.80 0.02 -13.68
N PHE A 439 18.66 -0.55 -14.06
CA PHE A 439 18.01 -1.64 -13.30
C PHE A 439 18.96 -2.82 -13.12
N PHE A 440 19.61 -3.27 -14.20
CA PHE A 440 20.56 -4.38 -14.15
C PHE A 440 21.86 -3.98 -13.42
N ALA A 441 22.43 -2.81 -13.76
CA ALA A 441 23.72 -2.39 -13.21
C ALA A 441 23.67 -2.16 -11.70
N GLN A 442 22.59 -1.61 -11.15
CA GLN A 442 22.50 -1.30 -9.72
C GLN A 442 22.40 -2.56 -8.86
N ALA A 443 21.66 -3.58 -9.31
CA ALA A 443 21.58 -4.86 -8.61
C ALA A 443 22.96 -5.52 -8.50
N ASP A 444 23.73 -5.52 -9.59
CA ASP A 444 25.09 -6.07 -9.61
C ASP A 444 26.08 -5.23 -8.80
N ALA A 445 26.02 -3.89 -8.88
CA ALA A 445 26.88 -3.01 -8.11
C ALA A 445 26.72 -3.24 -6.59
N LEU A 446 25.49 -3.47 -6.10
CA LEU A 446 25.21 -3.80 -4.71
C LEU A 446 25.80 -5.16 -4.30
N ALA A 447 25.69 -6.16 -5.17
CA ALA A 447 26.16 -7.51 -4.90
C ALA A 447 27.71 -7.60 -4.93
N TYR A 448 28.34 -7.09 -5.98
CA TYR A 448 29.78 -7.23 -6.22
C TYR A 448 30.62 -6.24 -5.42
N GLY A 449 30.21 -4.96 -5.40
CA GLY A 449 31.04 -3.87 -4.90
C GLY A 449 32.28 -3.61 -5.77
N LYS A 450 33.26 -2.93 -5.19
CA LYS A 450 34.53 -2.57 -5.83
C LYS A 450 35.64 -2.48 -4.79
N THR A 451 36.65 -3.34 -4.92
CA THR A 451 37.70 -3.51 -3.91
C THR A 451 38.81 -2.46 -4.02
N PRO A 452 39.62 -2.25 -2.96
CA PRO A 452 40.82 -1.42 -3.02
C PRO A 452 41.76 -1.78 -4.18
N GLU A 453 41.94 -3.07 -4.47
CA GLU A 453 42.82 -3.58 -5.52
C GLU A 453 42.30 -3.18 -6.91
N GLN A 454 40.99 -3.32 -7.14
CA GLN A 454 40.37 -2.87 -8.38
C GLN A 454 40.51 -1.34 -8.55
N LEU A 455 40.37 -0.57 -7.47
CA LEU A 455 40.56 0.89 -7.51
C LEU A 455 42.01 1.27 -7.82
N ARG A 456 43.01 0.55 -7.28
CA ARG A 456 44.42 0.76 -7.65
C ARG A 456 44.66 0.47 -9.12
N SER A 457 44.10 -0.63 -9.64
CA SER A 457 44.18 -0.98 -11.07
C SER A 457 43.55 0.09 -11.98
N ASP A 458 42.50 0.77 -11.50
CA ASP A 458 41.88 1.91 -12.18
C ASP A 458 42.63 3.23 -11.99
N ASN A 459 43.86 3.21 -11.45
CA ASN A 459 44.70 4.37 -11.16
C ASN A 459 44.05 5.38 -10.20
N VAL A 460 43.24 4.92 -9.25
CA VAL A 460 42.72 5.78 -8.18
C VAL A 460 43.85 6.09 -7.17
N PRO A 461 44.11 7.37 -6.85
CA PRO A 461 45.12 7.73 -5.86
C PRO A 461 44.86 7.08 -4.49
N ASP A 462 45.90 6.59 -3.82
CA ASP A 462 45.76 5.80 -2.58
C ASP A 462 44.94 6.52 -1.50
N TYR A 463 45.07 7.84 -1.36
CA TYR A 463 44.31 8.62 -0.38
C TYR A 463 42.79 8.65 -0.66
N LEU A 464 42.36 8.45 -1.92
CA LEU A 464 40.95 8.40 -2.31
C LEU A 464 40.37 7.00 -2.24
N ILE A 465 41.20 5.96 -2.19
CA ILE A 465 40.72 4.57 -2.20
C ILE A 465 39.69 4.32 -1.11
N PRO A 466 39.91 4.64 0.19
CA PRO A 466 38.93 4.36 1.23
C PRO A 466 37.56 5.02 0.98
N HIS A 467 37.52 6.14 0.26
CA HIS A 467 36.30 6.87 -0.08
C HIS A 467 35.57 6.29 -1.30
N ARG A 468 36.28 5.54 -2.16
CA ARG A 468 35.76 4.96 -3.41
C ARG A 468 35.55 3.46 -3.34
N VAL A 469 35.85 2.82 -2.20
CA VAL A 469 35.51 1.41 -1.95
C VAL A 469 34.00 1.24 -1.90
N PHE A 470 33.52 0.21 -2.58
CA PHE A 470 32.17 -0.31 -2.44
C PHE A 470 32.29 -1.69 -1.82
N THR A 471 31.74 -1.89 -0.62
CA THR A 471 31.91 -3.15 0.13
C THR A 471 31.27 -4.34 -0.59
N GLY A 472 30.28 -4.10 -1.45
CA GLY A 472 29.46 -5.17 -2.02
C GLY A 472 28.66 -5.90 -0.94
N ASN A 473 28.25 -7.13 -1.24
CA ASN A 473 27.51 -8.01 -0.34
C ASN A 473 26.20 -7.42 0.19
N ARG A 474 25.59 -6.49 -0.55
CA ARG A 474 24.33 -5.84 -0.18
C ARG A 474 23.18 -6.58 -0.89
N PRO A 475 22.24 -7.18 -0.14
CA PRO A 475 21.25 -8.06 -0.72
C PRO A 475 20.24 -7.30 -1.57
N SER A 476 19.82 -7.91 -2.66
CA SER A 476 18.71 -7.44 -3.47
C SER A 476 17.93 -8.60 -4.07
N MET A 477 16.70 -8.30 -4.48
CA MET A 477 15.94 -9.16 -5.39
C MET A 477 15.39 -8.34 -6.54
N SER A 478 15.11 -8.99 -7.65
CA SER A 478 14.53 -8.35 -8.84
C SER A 478 13.25 -9.06 -9.26
N ILE A 479 12.22 -8.28 -9.54
CA ILE A 479 10.98 -8.72 -10.18
C ILE A 479 10.92 -8.03 -11.54
N MET A 480 10.67 -8.77 -12.60
CA MET A 480 10.49 -8.22 -13.93
C MET A 480 9.12 -8.61 -14.49
N LEU A 481 8.34 -7.60 -14.85
CA LEU A 481 7.00 -7.75 -15.43
C LEU A 481 7.07 -7.56 -16.96
N PRO A 482 6.23 -8.25 -17.75
CA PRO A 482 6.27 -8.13 -19.21
C PRO A 482 5.85 -6.74 -19.71
N SER A 483 4.93 -6.09 -19.00
CA SER A 483 4.43 -4.74 -19.24
C SER A 483 3.70 -4.28 -17.98
N CYS A 484 3.50 -2.97 -17.79
CA CYS A 484 2.69 -2.45 -16.68
C CYS A 484 1.23 -2.25 -17.14
N THR A 485 0.46 -3.34 -17.21
CA THR A 485 -0.98 -3.39 -17.55
C THR A 485 -1.83 -3.58 -16.30
N ALA A 486 -3.15 -3.39 -16.41
CA ALA A 486 -4.10 -3.66 -15.31
C ALA A 486 -3.91 -5.05 -14.69
N TYR A 487 -3.81 -6.08 -15.52
CA TYR A 487 -3.54 -7.46 -15.09
C TYR A 487 -2.24 -7.58 -14.28
N THR A 488 -1.10 -7.13 -14.83
CA THR A 488 0.20 -7.24 -14.14
C THR A 488 0.30 -6.37 -12.88
N VAL A 489 -0.40 -5.23 -12.83
CA VAL A 489 -0.53 -4.40 -11.62
C VAL A 489 -1.31 -5.16 -10.54
N GLY A 490 -2.34 -5.92 -10.93
CA GLY A 490 -3.07 -6.83 -10.05
C GLY A 490 -2.17 -7.94 -9.50
N GLN A 491 -1.37 -8.57 -10.37
CA GLN A 491 -0.41 -9.59 -9.93
C GLN A 491 0.60 -9.00 -8.93
N LEU A 492 1.19 -7.84 -9.25
CA LEU A 492 2.17 -7.18 -8.38
C LEU A 492 1.58 -6.84 -7.01
N LEU A 493 0.34 -6.32 -6.98
CA LEU A 493 -0.38 -6.06 -5.74
C LEU A 493 -0.48 -7.32 -4.87
N ALA A 494 -1.03 -8.40 -5.45
CA ALA A 494 -1.28 -9.65 -4.71
C ALA A 494 0.04 -10.31 -4.24
N ILE A 495 1.13 -10.18 -5.01
CA ILE A 495 2.46 -10.65 -4.59
C ILE A 495 2.85 -10.00 -3.26
N TYR A 496 2.73 -8.67 -3.17
CA TYR A 496 3.07 -7.95 -1.94
C TYR A 496 2.09 -8.25 -0.80
N GLU A 497 0.78 -8.30 -1.06
CA GLU A 497 -0.20 -8.65 -0.03
C GLU A 497 0.11 -10.00 0.64
N HIS A 498 0.43 -11.02 -0.17
CA HIS A 498 0.72 -12.36 0.32
C HIS A 498 2.10 -12.49 0.96
N ARG A 499 3.14 -11.82 0.44
CA ARG A 499 4.46 -11.86 1.09
C ARG A 499 4.38 -11.33 2.53
N ILE A 500 3.58 -10.29 2.73
CA ILE A 500 3.40 -9.63 4.04
C ILE A 500 2.67 -10.57 4.99
N ALA A 501 1.67 -11.30 4.49
CA ALA A 501 0.99 -12.35 5.25
C ALA A 501 1.96 -13.49 5.63
N VAL A 502 2.85 -13.92 4.74
CA VAL A 502 3.87 -14.94 5.03
C VAL A 502 4.75 -14.52 6.23
N GLN A 503 5.26 -13.29 6.23
CA GLN A 503 6.09 -12.80 7.33
C GLN A 503 5.31 -12.79 8.65
N GLY A 504 4.09 -12.24 8.65
CA GLY A 504 3.25 -12.20 9.83
C GLY A 504 2.88 -13.57 10.38
N PHE A 505 2.57 -14.52 9.49
CA PHE A 505 2.30 -15.90 9.85
C PHE A 505 3.49 -16.58 10.51
N ILE A 506 4.71 -16.36 10.01
CA ILE A 506 5.92 -16.97 10.61
C ILE A 506 6.25 -16.31 11.95
N TRP A 507 6.22 -14.98 12.04
CA TRP A 507 6.41 -14.27 13.32
C TRP A 507 5.31 -14.54 14.34
N ASN A 508 4.21 -15.18 13.91
CA ASN A 508 3.04 -15.48 14.71
C ASN A 508 2.40 -14.20 15.28
N ILE A 509 2.37 -13.14 14.48
CA ILE A 509 1.71 -11.86 14.81
C ILE A 509 0.37 -11.73 14.07
N ASN A 510 -0.48 -10.82 14.51
CA ASN A 510 -1.69 -10.49 13.78
C ASN A 510 -1.40 -9.44 12.70
N SER A 511 -1.31 -9.84 11.43
CA SER A 511 -1.13 -8.90 10.31
C SER A 511 -2.36 -8.06 9.97
N PHE A 512 -3.49 -8.29 10.64
CA PHE A 512 -4.80 -7.81 10.16
C PHE A 512 -5.51 -6.84 11.11
N ASP A 513 -4.98 -6.66 12.33
CA ASP A 513 -5.38 -5.57 13.23
C ASP A 513 -4.49 -4.31 13.08
N GLN A 514 -4.84 -3.23 13.80
CA GLN A 514 -4.05 -2.00 13.86
C GLN A 514 -4.26 -1.20 15.17
N TRP A 515 -4.25 -1.85 16.33
CA TRP A 515 -4.53 -1.19 17.62
C TRP A 515 -3.65 0.04 17.93
N GLY A 516 -2.44 0.10 17.37
CA GLY A 516 -1.48 1.19 17.57
C GLY A 516 -1.97 2.58 17.12
N VAL A 517 -3.00 2.67 16.27
CA VAL A 517 -3.49 3.97 15.76
C VAL A 517 -4.52 4.66 16.67
N GLU A 518 -5.09 3.95 17.65
CA GLU A 518 -6.24 4.44 18.42
C GLU A 518 -5.87 5.53 19.45
N LEU A 519 -4.71 5.42 20.10
CA LEU A 519 -4.29 6.39 21.12
C LEU A 519 -4.20 7.81 20.55
N GLY A 520 -3.64 7.97 19.34
CA GLY A 520 -3.56 9.25 18.66
C GLY A 520 -4.93 9.87 18.39
N LYS A 521 -5.91 9.05 17.96
CA LYS A 521 -7.29 9.50 17.70
C LYS A 521 -7.98 10.01 18.97
N VAL A 522 -7.85 9.29 20.08
CA VAL A 522 -8.41 9.70 21.37
C VAL A 522 -7.82 11.03 21.84
N LEU A 523 -6.49 11.16 21.79
CA LEU A 523 -5.80 12.39 22.19
C LEU A 523 -6.15 13.57 21.28
N ALA A 524 -6.21 13.38 19.97
CA ALA A 524 -6.62 14.40 19.01
C ALA A 524 -8.06 14.88 19.24
N SER A 525 -8.98 13.97 19.58
CA SER A 525 -10.36 14.32 19.93
C SER A 525 -10.43 15.22 21.16
N LYS A 526 -9.63 14.93 22.21
CA LYS A 526 -9.50 15.79 23.38
C LYS A 526 -8.98 17.17 22.99
N VAL A 527 -7.90 17.25 22.20
CA VAL A 527 -7.33 18.51 21.72
C VAL A 527 -8.36 19.33 20.94
N ARG A 528 -9.12 18.70 20.04
CA ARG A 528 -10.19 19.34 19.27
C ARG A 528 -11.26 19.98 20.17
N THR A 529 -11.73 19.27 21.20
CA THR A 529 -12.74 19.80 22.14
C THR A 529 -12.20 21.01 22.91
N VAL A 530 -10.97 20.92 23.44
CA VAL A 530 -10.39 22.03 24.19
C VAL A 530 -10.08 23.22 23.26
N MET A 531 -9.56 22.97 22.06
CA MET A 531 -9.30 24.00 21.06
C MET A 531 -10.60 24.71 20.64
N ASN A 532 -11.70 23.98 20.43
CA ASN A 532 -13.01 24.58 20.17
C ASN A 532 -13.45 25.47 21.34
N SER A 533 -13.31 25.00 22.59
CA SER A 533 -13.64 25.80 23.77
C SER A 533 -12.78 27.06 23.88
N ALA A 534 -11.48 26.95 23.63
CA ALA A 534 -10.54 28.07 23.68
C ALA A 534 -10.86 29.13 22.63
N ARG A 535 -11.18 28.70 21.41
CA ARG A 535 -11.59 29.57 20.29
C ARG A 535 -12.91 30.29 20.54
N THR A 536 -13.92 29.57 21.02
CA THR A 536 -15.28 30.09 21.19
C THR A 536 -15.47 30.93 22.45
N ARG A 537 -14.61 30.74 23.48
CA ARG A 537 -14.67 31.47 24.76
C ARG A 537 -13.52 32.43 24.98
N ASP A 538 -12.66 32.61 23.97
CA ASP A 538 -11.46 33.46 24.02
C ASP A 538 -10.62 33.27 25.30
N ARG A 539 -10.25 32.01 25.57
CA ARG A 539 -9.48 31.65 26.77
C ARG A 539 -8.18 30.94 26.42
N LYS A 540 -7.18 31.11 27.28
CA LYS A 540 -5.94 30.32 27.24
C LYS A 540 -6.20 28.88 27.71
N ILE A 541 -5.36 27.98 27.23
CA ILE A 541 -5.24 26.61 27.72
C ILE A 541 -4.47 26.64 29.04
N LEU A 542 -5.01 25.98 30.05
CA LEU A 542 -4.46 25.92 31.40
C LEU A 542 -4.04 24.48 31.74
N PRO A 543 -3.14 24.26 32.72
CA PRO A 543 -2.74 22.91 33.14
C PRO A 543 -3.93 22.00 33.50
N GLN A 544 -5.02 22.58 34.03
CA GLN A 544 -6.26 21.86 34.35
C GLN A 544 -7.02 21.30 33.13
N ASP A 545 -6.70 21.73 31.90
CA ASP A 545 -7.21 21.09 30.67
C ASP A 545 -6.54 19.71 30.43
N GLY A 546 -5.57 19.34 31.26
CA GLY A 546 -4.96 18.01 31.31
C GLY A 546 -3.99 17.74 30.15
N PHE A 547 -3.23 18.77 29.75
CA PHE A 547 -2.11 18.66 28.82
C PHE A 547 -0.79 18.86 29.55
N ASN A 548 0.28 18.21 29.09
CA ASN A 548 1.62 18.44 29.63
C ASN A 548 2.09 19.88 29.35
N TYR A 549 3.18 20.29 30.02
CA TYR A 549 3.71 21.65 29.93
C TYR A 549 4.00 22.09 28.48
N SER A 550 4.65 21.22 27.70
CA SER A 550 5.04 21.49 26.32
C SER A 550 3.82 21.69 25.41
N THR A 551 2.86 20.78 25.46
CA THR A 551 1.63 20.83 24.68
C THR A 551 0.81 22.07 25.03
N THR A 552 0.65 22.38 26.33
CA THR A 552 -0.06 23.59 26.78
C THR A 552 0.57 24.85 26.19
N ARG A 553 1.90 24.98 26.25
CA ARG A 553 2.62 26.14 25.72
C ARG A 553 2.46 26.26 24.20
N MET A 554 2.58 25.15 23.47
CA MET A 554 2.46 25.15 22.01
C MET A 554 1.03 25.47 21.54
N ILE A 555 0.00 24.93 22.18
CA ILE A 555 -1.38 25.26 21.81
C ILE A 555 -1.66 26.74 22.08
N ASN A 556 -1.24 27.27 23.22
CA ASN A 556 -1.39 28.70 23.50
C ASN A 556 -0.68 29.56 22.44
N LYS A 557 0.56 29.21 22.07
CA LYS A 557 1.29 29.92 21.01
C LYS A 557 0.59 29.83 19.65
N TYR A 558 0.01 28.68 19.31
CA TYR A 558 -0.78 28.49 18.10
C TYR A 558 -2.05 29.36 18.09
N LEU A 559 -2.75 29.43 19.22
CA LEU A 559 -3.97 30.23 19.36
C LEU A 559 -3.68 31.74 19.29
N GLU A 560 -2.58 32.21 19.88
CA GLU A 560 -2.11 33.61 19.79
C GLU A 560 -1.83 34.03 18.33
N GLY A 561 -1.32 33.12 17.50
CA GLY A 561 -0.96 33.41 16.11
C GLY A 561 -2.13 33.36 15.12
N LYS A 562 -3.36 33.14 15.58
CA LYS A 562 -4.53 33.02 14.70
C LYS A 562 -5.46 34.22 14.90
N THR A 563 -5.91 34.81 13.79
CA THR A 563 -6.97 35.84 13.81
C THR A 563 -8.15 35.33 14.64
N GLN A 564 -8.68 36.19 15.50
CA GLN A 564 -9.86 35.88 16.29
C GLN A 564 -11.01 35.64 15.33
N VAL A 565 -11.52 34.40 15.29
CA VAL A 565 -12.67 34.07 14.47
C VAL A 565 -13.91 34.39 15.29
N LEU A 566 -14.27 35.67 15.35
CA LEU A 566 -15.58 36.09 15.83
C LEU A 566 -16.55 35.91 14.66
N TYR A 567 -17.33 34.83 14.63
CA TYR A 567 -18.47 34.72 13.72
C TYR A 567 -19.67 35.38 14.42
N PRO A 568 -20.17 36.56 13.99
CA PRO A 568 -21.43 37.09 14.50
C PRO A 568 -22.58 36.16 14.08
N GLU A 569 -22.47 35.59 12.87
CA GLU A 569 -23.25 34.49 12.31
C GLU A 569 -22.30 33.62 11.47
N GLY A 570 -22.33 32.29 11.65
CA GLY A 570 -21.44 31.38 10.92
C GLY A 570 -21.86 31.27 9.45
N HIS A 571 -20.95 31.53 8.51
CA HIS A 571 -21.14 31.26 7.09
C HIS A 571 -20.02 30.36 6.56
N ASP A 572 -20.35 29.49 5.59
CA ASP A 572 -19.37 28.65 4.92
C ASP A 572 -18.45 29.52 4.06
N SER A 573 -17.13 29.38 4.24
CA SER A 573 -16.11 30.07 3.45
C SER A 573 -15.14 29.06 2.87
N PHE A 574 -15.04 28.99 1.53
CA PHE A 574 -14.11 28.08 0.86
C PHE A 574 -12.81 28.81 0.46
N PRO A 575 -11.63 28.23 0.76
CA PRO A 575 -10.35 28.83 0.36
C PRO A 575 -10.22 29.09 -1.14
N ILE A 576 -10.84 28.27 -1.99
CA ILE A 576 -10.79 28.44 -3.45
C ILE A 576 -11.53 29.71 -3.93
N ASP A 577 -12.56 30.12 -3.21
CA ASP A 577 -13.31 31.35 -3.50
C ASP A 577 -12.54 32.59 -3.00
N MET A 578 -11.72 32.44 -1.96
CA MET A 578 -10.78 33.46 -1.50
C MET A 578 -9.56 33.64 -2.41
N LEU A 579 -9.17 32.62 -3.19
CA LEU A 579 -8.06 32.74 -4.16
C LEU A 579 -8.48 33.43 -5.47
N ARG A 580 -9.77 33.40 -5.80
CA ARG A 580 -10.33 34.06 -7.00
C ARG A 580 -10.83 35.47 -6.73
N SER A 581 -11.18 35.79 -5.49
CA SER A 581 -11.41 37.17 -5.06
C SER A 581 -10.06 37.80 -4.73
N GLY A 582 -9.44 38.44 -5.73
CA GLY A 582 -8.27 39.28 -5.53
C GLY A 582 -8.64 40.48 -4.65
N ASN A 583 -8.54 40.32 -3.33
CA ASN A 583 -8.52 41.38 -2.33
C ASN A 583 -7.27 41.25 -1.47
#